data_AF-A0A9P7XBV2-F1
#
_entry.id   AF-A0A9P7XBV2-F1
#
_cell.length_a   1.000
_cell.length_b   1.000
_cell.length_c   1.000
_cell.angle_alpha   90.00
_cell.angle_beta   90.00
_cell.angle_gamma   90.00
#
_symmetry.space_group_name_H-M   'P 1'
#
loop_
_entity.id
_entity.type
_entity.pdbx_description
1 polymer ?
#
loop_
_entity_poly.entity_id
_entity_poly.type
_entity_poly.pdbx_seq_one_letter_code
_entity_poly.pdbx_strand_id
1 'polypeptide(L)' 'MSGAVLTSNRPIVFMDIQIGETPAGRMKMELFSDIVPKTAENFRQLCTGEHRVNLRPQGFKNATFHRV' A
#
# COMPACT_ATOMS: atom_id res chain seq x y z
N MET A 1 -29.56 21.09 7.43
CA MET A 1 -28.09 20.92 7.29
C MET A 1 -27.80 19.44 7.43
N SER A 2 -27.72 18.69 6.32
CA SER A 2 -27.32 17.28 6.37
C SER A 2 -25.81 17.23 6.56
N GLY A 3 -25.37 16.78 7.74
CA GLY A 3 -23.97 16.46 7.98
C GLY A 3 -23.56 15.36 7.02
N ALA A 4 -22.78 15.71 5.99
CA ALA A 4 -22.20 14.74 5.10
C ALA A 4 -21.29 13.82 5.93
N VAL A 5 -21.66 12.55 6.02
CA VAL A 5 -20.69 11.51 6.33
C VAL A 5 -19.67 11.57 5.19
N LEU A 6 -18.49 12.14 5.46
CA LEU A 6 -17.37 12.04 4.53
C LEU A 6 -17.00 10.56 4.46
N THR A 7 -17.60 9.81 3.54
CA THR A 7 -17.10 8.50 3.15
C THR A 7 -15.79 8.77 2.41
N SER A 8 -14.73 9.03 3.16
CA SER A 8 -13.38 9.18 2.63
C SER A 8 -13.06 7.89 1.89
N ASN A 9 -13.11 7.93 0.56
CA ASN A 9 -12.82 6.79 -0.31
C ASN A 9 -11.30 6.53 -0.27
N ARG A 10 -10.85 5.93 0.83
CA ARG A 10 -9.45 5.68 1.13
C ARG A 10 -8.97 4.48 0.30
N PRO A 11 -7.80 4.59 -0.35
CA PRO A 11 -7.22 3.46 -1.05
C PRO A 11 -6.97 2.29 -0.10
N ILE A 12 -7.34 1.09 -0.54
CA ILE A 12 -6.97 -0.16 0.12
C ILE A 12 -5.90 -0.84 -0.73
N VAL A 13 -4.77 -1.17 -0.12
CA VAL A 13 -3.68 -1.94 -0.72
C VAL A 13 -3.49 -3.26 0.03
N PHE A 14 -2.75 -4.19 -0.56
CA PHE A 14 -2.44 -5.46 0.08
C PHE A 14 -1.00 -5.90 -0.19
N MET A 15 -0.48 -6.73 0.72
CA MET A 15 0.77 -7.47 0.56
C MET A 15 0.52 -8.93 0.92
N ASP A 16 0.97 -9.84 0.08
CA ASP A 16 1.02 -11.27 0.39
C ASP A 16 2.35 -11.55 1.08
N ILE A 17 2.29 -12.03 2.33
CA ILE A 17 3.47 -12.24 3.17
C ILE A 17 3.89 -13.71 3.11
N GLN A 18 5.19 -13.94 2.99
CA GLN A 18 5.83 -15.25 3.13
C GLN A 18 6.78 -15.21 4.33
N ILE A 19 6.83 -16.31 5.09
CA ILE A 19 7.84 -16.57 6.12
C ILE A 19 8.70 -17.73 5.60
N GLY A 20 9.92 -17.40 5.17
CA GLY A 20 10.70 -18.31 4.32
C GLY A 20 9.94 -18.59 3.02
N GLU A 21 9.73 -19.87 2.70
CA GLU A 21 8.97 -20.29 1.52
C GLU A 21 7.48 -20.55 1.82
N THR A 22 7.04 -20.35 3.07
CA THR A 22 5.67 -20.65 3.49
C THR A 22 4.78 -19.40 3.41
N PRO A 23 3.64 -19.44 2.70
CA PRO A 23 2.68 -18.35 2.71
C PRO A 23 2.10 -18.13 4.12
N ALA A 24 2.20 -16.91 4.63
CA ALA A 24 1.66 -16.52 5.93
C ALA A 24 0.29 -15.82 5.83
N GLY A 25 -0.08 -15.38 4.62
CA GLY A 25 -1.39 -14.80 4.31
C GLY A 25 -1.30 -13.40 3.71
N ARG A 26 -2.46 -12.75 3.59
CA ARG A 26 -2.61 -11.43 2.98
C ARG A 26 -2.87 -10.36 4.03
N MET A 27 -1.99 -9.37 4.11
CA MET A 27 -2.20 -8.15 4.88
C MET A 27 -2.93 -7.12 4.00
N LYS A 28 -4.08 -6.61 4.45
CA LYS A 28 -4.79 -5.50 3.82
C LYS A 28 -4.60 -4.23 4.64
N MET A 29 -4.32 -3.12 3.97
CA MET A 29 -4.06 -1.83 4.61
C MET A 29 -4.91 -0.75 3.95
N GLU A 30 -5.68 -0.01 4.75
CA GLU A 30 -6.34 1.21 4.33
C GLU A 30 -5.37 2.39 4.51
N LEU A 31 -5.22 3.22 3.48
CA LEU A 31 -4.32 4.37 3.51
C LEU A 31 -5.11 5.64 3.84
N PHE A 32 -4.70 6.37 4.87
CA PHE A 32 -5.34 7.62 5.30
C PHE A 32 -5.03 8.79 4.34
N SER A 33 -5.47 8.68 3.08
CA SER A 33 -5.22 9.65 2.01
C SER A 33 -5.86 11.02 2.24
N ASP A 34 -6.90 11.08 3.05
CA ASP A 34 -7.54 12.30 3.53
C ASP A 34 -6.71 13.06 4.58
N ILE A 35 -5.81 12.37 5.30
CA ILE A 35 -4.94 12.96 6.33
C ILE A 35 -3.54 13.21 5.78
N VAL A 36 -2.98 12.22 5.08
CA VAL A 36 -1.59 12.23 4.57
C VAL A 36 -1.55 11.91 3.06
N PRO A 37 -2.14 12.76 2.19
CA PRO A 37 -2.34 12.44 0.77
C PRO A 37 -1.05 12.08 0.03
N LYS A 38 0.04 12.83 0.27
CA LYS A 38 1.33 12.59 -0.40
C LYS A 38 1.95 11.25 0.02
N THR A 39 1.92 10.94 1.31
CA THR A 39 2.48 9.70 1.85
C THR A 39 1.64 8.50 1.42
N ALA A 40 0.31 8.62 1.47
CA ALA A 40 -0.61 7.59 1.04
C ALA A 40 -0.42 7.25 -0.44
N GLU A 41 -0.33 8.25 -1.32
CA GLU A 41 -0.13 8.02 -2.75
C GLU A 41 1.25 7.43 -3.06
N ASN A 42 2.32 7.89 -2.40
CA ASN A 42 3.63 7.29 -2.52
C ASN A 42 3.62 5.80 -2.12
N PHE A 43 3.03 5.48 -0.97
CA PHE A 43 2.93 4.09 -0.50
C PHE A 43 2.07 3.23 -1.45
N ARG A 44 0.96 3.78 -1.95
CA ARG A 44 0.09 3.10 -2.93
C ARG A 44 0.85 2.74 -4.20
N GLN A 45 1.59 3.68 -4.79
CA GLN A 45 2.37 3.44 -6.01
C GLN A 45 3.47 2.39 -5.82
N LEU A 46 4.12 2.36 -4.65
CA LEU A 46 5.09 1.32 -4.29
C LEU A 46 4.44 -0.05 -4.10
N CYS A 47 3.19 -0.11 -3.63
CA CYS A 47 2.43 -1.37 -3.56
C CYS A 47 2.00 -1.87 -4.96
N THR A 48 1.58 -0.97 -5.85
CA THR A 48 1.05 -1.35 -7.18
C THR A 48 2.14 -1.50 -8.26
N GLY A 49 3.33 -0.94 -8.03
CA GLY A 49 4.42 -0.90 -9.02
C GLY A 49 4.19 0.12 -10.14
N GLU A 50 3.31 1.10 -9.92
CA GLU A 50 3.09 2.21 -10.86
C GLU A 50 4.28 3.18 -10.90
N HIS A 51 5.03 3.29 -9.81
CA HIS A 51 6.28 4.03 -9.81
C HIS A 51 7.34 3.28 -10.63
N ARG A 52 7.98 3.98 -11.57
CA ARG A 52 8.96 3.38 -12.50
C ARG A 52 10.25 4.19 -12.56
N VAL A 53 11.38 3.49 -12.54
CA VAL A 53 12.72 4.04 -12.79
C VAL A 53 13.34 3.26 -13.94
N ASN A 54 13.81 3.95 -14.98
CA ASN A 54 14.34 3.32 -16.21
C ASN A 54 13.38 2.28 -16.79
N LEU A 55 12.08 2.63 -16.87
CA LEU A 55 10.97 1.78 -17.33
C LEU A 55 10.67 0.53 -16.49
N ARG A 56 11.40 0.30 -15.39
CA ARG A 56 11.20 -0.83 -14.47
C ARG A 56 10.32 -0.43 -13.29
N PRO A 57 9.27 -1.22 -12.97
CA PRO A 57 8.49 -1.03 -11.74
C PRO A 57 9.39 -1.05 -10.51
N GLN A 58 9.20 -0.07 -9.63
CA GLN A 58 9.81 0.00 -8.32
C GLN A 58 8.70 -0.15 -7.28
N GLY A 59 8.95 -0.92 -6.23
CA GLY A 59 7.91 -1.19 -5.24
C GLY A 59 8.27 -2.27 -4.23
N PHE A 60 7.27 -2.70 -3.46
CA PHE A 60 7.44 -3.65 -2.36
C PHE A 60 7.41 -5.12 -2.78
N LYS A 61 7.12 -5.42 -4.04
CA LYS A 61 7.15 -6.81 -4.53
C LYS A 61 8.56 -7.40 -4.34
N ASN A 62 8.63 -8.54 -3.66
CA ASN A 62 9.86 -9.25 -3.28
C ASN A 62 10.75 -8.51 -2.25
N ALA A 63 10.27 -7.44 -1.61
CA ALA A 63 10.96 -6.83 -0.48
C ALA A 63 10.84 -7.70 0.79
N THR A 64 11.78 -7.57 1.72
CA THR A 64 11.79 -8.30 3.00
C THR A 64 11.58 -7.36 4.19
N PHE A 65 11.02 -7.89 5.28
CA PHE A 65 11.07 -7.24 6.58
C PHE A 65 12.45 -7.52 7.20
N HIS A 66 13.40 -6.62 6.96
CA HIS A 66 14.79 -6.77 7.43
C HIS A 66 14.93 -6.62 8.96
N ARG A 67 13.91 -6.10 9.63
CA ARG A 67 13.82 -5.97 11.08
C ARG A 67 12.40 -6.30 11.52
N VAL A 68 12.28 -7.16 12.52
CA VAL A 68 11.03 -7.61 13.15
C VAL A 68 11.10 -7.24 14.63
#